data_AF-A0A8J3QDZ4-F1
#
_entry.id   AF-A0A8J3QDZ4-F1
#
_cell.length_a   1.000
_cell.length_b   1.000
_cell.length_c   1.000
_cell.angle_alpha   90.00
_cell.angle_beta   90.00
_cell.angle_gamma   90.00
#
_symmetry.space_group_name_H-M   'P 1'
#
loop_
_entity.id
_entity.type
_entity.pdbx_description
1 polymer ?
#
loop_
_entity_poly.entity_id
_entity_poly.type
_entity_poly.pdbx_seq_one_letter_code
_entity_poly.pdbx_strand_id
1 'polypeptide(L)'
;MLADYVGGALDGTPEADRVAQLIASSPQWRSAADELTAALRAVSDDLGVLREAPEIMPPDLVTRFDELLASPAMAPTAARPAMDPLAARRPTRSTKQAKRLRKWAVPVAMLSVVFGFLAFANLFPPTATRNESPLSARDEAGAAEMTDAKALPVPTVTSGKHHNRSSLGGSTRMTSESVPPATTSKTDSASPSPGMGINGGIPPELMRLTDPVALQRCLDAIATVLPGIATLIDYAYFETQPALVISITSIGGKWTFVAGPGCGIKGPDEIFRTPHQ
;
A
#
# COMPACT_ATOMS: atom_id res chain seq x y z
N MET A 1 4.42 -9.54 16.28
CA MET A 1 4.50 -10.64 17.24
C MET A 1 3.24 -11.50 17.27
N LEU A 2 2.04 -10.97 17.60
CA LEU A 2 0.83 -11.80 17.58
C LEU A 2 0.51 -12.34 16.18
N ALA A 3 0.62 -11.50 15.14
CA ALA A 3 0.46 -11.93 13.76
C ALA A 3 1.48 -13.01 13.35
N ASP A 4 2.75 -12.87 13.77
CA ASP A 4 3.80 -13.86 13.50
C ASP A 4 3.54 -15.18 14.21
N TYR A 5 2.99 -15.14 15.43
CA TYR A 5 2.56 -16.31 16.17
C TYR A 5 1.38 -17.02 15.49
N VAL A 6 0.32 -16.28 15.13
CA VAL A 6 -0.86 -16.85 14.46
C VAL A 6 -0.49 -17.39 13.06
N GLY A 7 0.46 -16.77 12.38
CA GLY A 7 1.00 -17.26 11.10
C GLY A 7 2.02 -18.40 11.21
N GLY A 8 2.31 -18.92 12.42
CA GLY A 8 3.25 -20.03 12.64
C GLY A 8 4.74 -19.66 12.48
N ALA A 9 5.06 -18.39 12.22
CA ALA A 9 6.44 -17.95 12.02
C ALA A 9 7.29 -18.01 13.30
N LEU A 10 6.64 -18.11 14.47
CA LEU A 10 7.31 -18.27 15.77
C LEU A 10 7.39 -19.72 16.25
N ASP A 11 6.91 -20.70 15.47
CA ASP A 11 6.87 -22.09 15.91
C ASP A 11 8.29 -22.60 16.25
N GLY A 12 8.43 -23.22 17.43
CA GLY A 12 9.71 -23.70 17.95
C GLY A 12 10.63 -22.62 18.55
N THR A 13 10.17 -21.37 18.66
CA THR A 13 10.93 -20.28 19.31
C THR A 13 10.44 -20.01 20.73
N PRO A 14 11.30 -19.54 21.66
CA PRO A 14 10.85 -19.15 23.00
C PRO A 14 9.89 -17.95 22.99
N GLU A 15 9.87 -17.16 21.91
CA GLU A 15 8.90 -16.10 21.69
C GLU A 15 7.48 -16.64 21.52
N ALA A 16 7.29 -17.82 20.93
CA ALA A 16 5.97 -18.45 20.82
C ALA A 16 5.39 -18.78 22.21
N ASP A 17 6.19 -19.30 23.14
CA ASP A 17 5.74 -19.60 24.51
C ASP A 17 5.30 -18.32 25.24
N ARG A 18 6.03 -17.21 25.04
CA ARG A 18 5.66 -15.91 25.63
C ARG A 18 4.33 -15.41 25.09
N VAL A 19 4.12 -15.49 23.78
CA VAL A 19 2.85 -15.07 23.16
C VAL A 19 1.71 -16.00 23.59
N ALA A 20 1.94 -17.31 23.66
CA ALA A 20 0.96 -18.27 24.17
C ALA A 20 0.55 -17.97 25.62
N GLN A 21 1.51 -17.61 26.48
CA GLN A 21 1.23 -17.20 27.86
C GLN A 21 0.44 -15.88 27.93
N LEU A 22 0.74 -14.91 27.05
CA LEU A 22 -0.02 -13.66 26.96
C LEU A 22 -1.47 -13.90 26.51
N ILE A 23 -1.67 -14.78 25.53
CA ILE A 23 -3.01 -15.22 25.10
C ILE A 23 -3.71 -15.91 26.29
N ALA A 24 -3.07 -16.86 26.98
CA ALA A 24 -3.72 -17.55 28.10
C ALA A 24 -4.12 -16.60 29.24
N SER A 25 -3.27 -15.63 29.58
CA SER A 25 -3.45 -14.77 30.75
C SER A 25 -4.25 -13.48 30.48
N SER A 26 -4.30 -12.99 29.24
CA SER A 26 -4.85 -11.66 28.92
C SER A 26 -6.08 -11.74 28.01
N PRO A 27 -7.27 -11.27 28.46
CA PRO A 27 -8.48 -11.29 27.63
C PRO A 27 -8.36 -10.53 26.31
N GLN A 28 -7.69 -9.37 26.31
CA GLN A 28 -7.46 -8.57 25.11
C GLN A 28 -6.56 -9.28 24.09
N TRP A 29 -5.60 -10.10 24.53
CA TRP A 29 -4.75 -10.88 23.62
C TRP A 29 -5.52 -12.06 23.02
N ARG A 30 -6.42 -12.69 23.79
CA ARG A 30 -7.33 -13.73 23.26
C ARG A 30 -8.22 -13.18 22.17
N SER A 31 -8.93 -12.07 22.45
CA SER A 31 -9.83 -11.49 21.46
C SER A 31 -9.11 -11.11 20.17
N ALA A 32 -7.90 -10.53 20.28
CA ALA A 32 -7.10 -10.18 19.10
C ALA A 32 -6.59 -11.43 18.34
N ALA A 33 -6.21 -12.50 19.05
CA ALA A 33 -5.80 -13.76 18.43
C ALA A 33 -6.96 -14.43 17.70
N ASP A 34 -8.16 -14.42 18.31
CA ASP A 34 -9.38 -14.98 17.74
C ASP A 34 -9.79 -14.22 16.46
N GLU A 35 -9.73 -12.88 16.49
CA GLU A 35 -10.04 -12.03 15.34
C GLU A 35 -9.07 -12.29 14.17
N LEU A 36 -7.76 -12.34 14.43
CA LEU A 36 -6.76 -12.63 13.40
C LEU A 36 -6.92 -14.04 12.83
N THR A 37 -7.19 -15.04 13.68
CA THR A 37 -7.42 -16.42 13.26
C THR A 37 -8.68 -16.55 12.40
N ALA A 38 -9.74 -15.81 12.75
CA ALA A 38 -10.96 -15.74 11.95
C ALA A 38 -10.72 -15.11 10.58
N ALA A 39 -9.97 -14.00 10.53
CA ALA A 39 -9.60 -13.35 9.27
C ALA A 39 -8.77 -14.28 8.35
N LEU A 40 -7.78 -15.00 8.89
CA LEU A 40 -6.97 -15.96 8.11
C LEU A 40 -7.80 -17.14 7.59
N ARG A 41 -8.79 -17.60 8.37
CA ARG A 41 -9.74 -18.61 7.92
C ARG A 41 -10.57 -18.10 6.74
N ALA A 42 -11.12 -16.89 6.83
CA ALA A 42 -11.89 -16.30 5.73
C ALA A 42 -11.06 -16.20 4.43
N VAL A 43 -9.80 -15.75 4.53
CA VAL A 43 -8.89 -15.72 3.37
C VAL A 43 -8.63 -17.14 2.82
N SER A 44 -8.46 -18.12 3.70
CA SER A 44 -8.26 -19.52 3.27
C SER A 44 -9.49 -20.09 2.56
N ASP A 45 -10.69 -19.73 3.03
CA ASP A 45 -11.95 -20.12 2.41
C ASP A 45 -12.11 -19.45 1.03
N ASP A 46 -11.83 -18.15 0.92
CA ASP A 46 -11.84 -17.41 -0.35
C ASP A 46 -10.85 -18.01 -1.37
N LEU A 47 -9.64 -18.34 -0.92
CA LEU A 47 -8.65 -19.03 -1.74
C LEU A 47 -9.09 -20.45 -2.12
N GLY A 48 -9.85 -21.12 -1.24
CA GLY A 48 -10.46 -22.41 -1.50
C GLY A 48 -11.45 -22.36 -2.67
N VAL A 49 -12.27 -21.31 -2.74
CA VAL A 49 -13.18 -21.07 -3.88
C VAL A 49 -12.39 -20.90 -5.18
N LEU A 50 -11.31 -20.13 -5.16
CA LEU A 50 -10.45 -19.96 -6.35
C LEU A 50 -9.77 -21.26 -6.80
N ARG A 51 -9.57 -22.20 -5.86
CA ARG A 51 -8.90 -23.48 -6.12
C ARG A 51 -9.82 -24.53 -6.77
N GLU A 52 -11.09 -24.25 -7.00
CA GLU A 52 -12.07 -25.22 -7.53
C GLU A 52 -11.70 -25.76 -8.93
N ALA A 53 -10.87 -25.03 -9.69
CA ALA A 53 -10.23 -25.52 -10.91
C ALA A 53 -8.70 -25.33 -10.82
N PRO A 54 -7.99 -26.19 -10.07
CA PRO A 54 -6.55 -26.04 -9.93
C PRO A 54 -5.89 -26.42 -11.24
N GLU A 55 -5.09 -25.52 -11.80
CA GLU A 55 -4.21 -25.85 -12.92
C GLU A 55 -3.20 -26.92 -12.45
N ILE A 56 -3.24 -28.09 -13.08
CA ILE A 56 -2.35 -29.20 -12.72
C ILE A 56 -0.93 -28.79 -13.11
N MET A 57 -0.02 -28.79 -12.13
CA MET A 57 1.40 -28.56 -12.37
C MET A 57 1.92 -29.60 -13.38
N PRO A 58 2.57 -29.17 -14.48
CA PRO A 58 3.20 -30.08 -15.42
C PRO A 58 4.15 -31.07 -14.73
N PRO A 59 4.11 -32.37 -15.08
CA PRO A 59 4.85 -33.42 -14.35
C PRO A 59 6.38 -33.28 -14.47
N ASP A 60 6.86 -32.63 -15.52
CA ASP A 60 8.27 -32.27 -15.70
C ASP A 60 8.72 -31.25 -14.65
N LEU A 61 7.87 -30.27 -14.32
CA LEU A 61 8.16 -29.31 -13.25
C LEU A 61 8.16 -29.98 -11.88
N VAL A 62 7.22 -30.88 -11.61
CA VAL A 62 7.19 -31.66 -10.36
C VAL A 62 8.49 -32.43 -10.19
N THR A 63 8.91 -33.15 -11.22
CA THR A 63 10.16 -33.93 -11.21
C THR A 63 11.38 -33.04 -10.98
N ARG A 64 11.42 -31.86 -11.61
CA ARG A 64 12.51 -30.90 -11.42
C ARG A 64 12.52 -30.34 -9.99
N PHE A 65 11.37 -30.06 -9.39
CA PHE A 65 11.28 -29.63 -8.00
C PHE A 65 11.74 -30.74 -7.05
N ASP A 66 11.32 -31.98 -7.28
CA ASP A 66 11.75 -33.13 -6.47
C ASP A 66 13.27 -33.33 -6.55
N GLU A 67 13.86 -33.21 -7.73
CA GLU A 67 15.32 -33.29 -7.92
C GLU A 67 16.06 -32.13 -7.23
N LEU A 68 15.54 -30.90 -7.35
CA LEU A 68 16.11 -29.73 -6.67
C LEU A 68 16.02 -29.85 -5.15
N LEU A 69 14.90 -30.34 -4.61
CA LEU A 69 14.68 -30.52 -3.17
C LEU A 69 15.49 -31.69 -2.61
N ALA A 70 15.71 -32.74 -3.39
CA ALA A 70 16.59 -33.86 -3.03
C ALA A 70 18.08 -33.50 -3.16
N SER A 71 18.42 -32.42 -3.85
CA SER A 71 19.81 -31.98 -4.01
C SER A 71 20.43 -31.57 -2.68
N PRO A 72 21.70 -31.98 -2.40
CA PRO A 72 22.41 -31.57 -1.18
C PRO A 72 22.62 -30.06 -1.08
N ALA A 73 22.46 -29.31 -2.18
CA ALA A 73 22.45 -27.84 -2.17
C ALA A 73 21.29 -27.26 -1.35
N MET A 74 20.21 -28.01 -1.16
CA MET A 74 19.00 -27.60 -0.44
C MET A 74 18.79 -28.38 0.86
N ALA A 75 19.82 -29.12 1.32
CA ALA A 75 19.77 -29.82 2.59
C ALA A 75 19.37 -28.85 3.71
N PRO A 76 18.44 -29.25 4.61
CA PRO A 76 17.94 -28.38 5.65
C PRO A 76 19.10 -27.91 6.52
N THR A 77 19.53 -26.68 6.29
CA THR A 77 20.48 -26.01 7.18
C THR A 77 19.71 -25.72 8.46
N ALA A 78 20.26 -26.12 9.60
CA ALA A 78 19.66 -25.83 10.90
C ALA A 78 19.20 -24.37 10.93
N ALA A 79 17.91 -24.16 11.22
CA ALA A 79 17.28 -22.86 11.18
C ALA A 79 18.13 -21.87 11.97
N ARG A 80 18.75 -20.90 11.27
CA ARG A 80 19.40 -19.79 11.95
C ARG A 80 18.29 -19.02 12.68
N PRO A 81 18.49 -18.62 13.95
CA PRO A 81 17.51 -17.81 14.65
C PRO A 81 17.22 -16.57 13.80
N ALA A 82 15.94 -16.28 13.59
CA ALA A 82 15.48 -15.16 12.80
C ALA A 82 16.09 -13.87 13.37
N MET A 83 17.09 -13.33 12.67
CA MET A 83 17.63 -12.01 12.96
C MET A 83 16.65 -11.00 12.35
N ASP A 84 16.04 -10.17 13.19
CA ASP A 84 15.24 -9.04 12.73
C ASP A 84 16.12 -8.13 11.82
N PRO A 85 15.81 -8.01 10.52
CA PRO A 85 16.59 -7.18 9.60
C PRO A 85 16.55 -5.69 9.95
N LEU A 86 15.61 -5.25 10.81
CA LEU A 86 15.53 -3.89 11.33
C LEU A 86 16.38 -3.69 12.60
N ALA A 87 16.74 -4.75 13.33
CA ALA A 87 17.61 -4.66 14.49
C ALA A 87 19.02 -4.16 14.11
N ALA A 88 19.50 -4.52 12.92
CA ALA A 88 20.78 -4.05 12.38
C ALA A 88 20.78 -2.55 12.01
N ARG A 89 19.61 -1.94 11.80
CA ARG A 89 19.45 -0.51 11.49
C ARG A 89 19.19 0.37 12.70
N ARG A 90 19.08 -0.21 13.90
CA ARG A 90 18.92 0.59 15.11
C ARG A 90 20.28 1.22 15.44
N PRO A 91 20.44 2.56 15.39
CA PRO A 91 21.66 3.19 15.87
C PRO A 91 21.85 2.76 17.32
N THR A 92 22.96 2.08 17.60
CA THR A 92 23.39 1.74 18.94
C THR A 92 23.68 3.05 19.66
N ARG A 93 22.66 3.60 20.32
CA ARG A 93 22.82 4.74 21.21
C ARG A 93 23.77 4.27 22.31
N SER A 94 25.02 4.68 22.22
CA SER A 94 26.08 4.22 23.09
C SER A 94 25.66 4.46 24.54
N THR A 95 25.61 3.39 25.32
CA THR A 95 25.31 3.40 26.75
C THR A 95 26.54 3.86 27.55
N LYS A 96 27.13 5.00 27.16
CA LYS A 96 28.26 5.64 27.84
C LYS A 96 27.94 7.01 28.43
N GLN A 97 26.66 7.31 28.70
CA GLN A 97 26.30 8.63 29.23
C GLN A 97 25.15 8.66 30.26
N ALA A 98 24.92 7.58 31.01
CA ALA A 98 23.87 7.53 32.05
C ALA A 98 24.40 7.26 33.47
N LYS A 99 25.64 7.66 33.78
CA LYS A 99 26.19 7.65 35.16
C LYS A 99 26.33 9.03 35.81
N ARG A 100 25.78 10.09 35.22
CA ARG A 100 25.77 11.44 35.80
C ARG A 100 24.43 12.11 35.61
N LEU A 101 23.43 11.71 36.39
CA LEU A 101 22.32 12.54 36.86
C LEU A 101 21.49 11.73 37.87
N ARG A 102 22.22 11.24 38.88
CA ARG A 102 21.69 10.73 40.13
C ARG A 102 21.78 11.90 41.10
N LYS A 103 20.68 12.66 41.23
CA LYS A 103 20.32 13.59 42.32
C LYS A 103 19.35 14.66 41.77
N TRP A 104 18.08 14.31 41.60
CA TRP A 104 16.94 15.20 41.87
C TRP A 104 15.77 14.28 42.21
N ALA A 105 15.58 14.07 43.50
CA ALA A 105 14.40 13.43 44.06
C ALA A 105 13.41 14.55 44.40
N VAL A 106 12.23 14.51 43.79
CA VAL A 106 11.04 15.17 44.34
C VAL A 106 9.86 14.20 44.14
N PRO A 107 9.20 13.74 45.22
CA PRO A 107 8.00 12.94 45.13
C PRO A 107 6.77 13.84 44.95
N VAL A 108 5.93 13.55 43.96
CA VAL A 108 4.57 14.10 43.90
C VAL A 108 3.58 12.95 43.84
N ALA A 109 2.59 13.06 44.72
CA ALA A 109 1.68 12.04 45.15
C ALA A 109 0.63 11.65 44.11
N MET A 110 0.23 10.37 44.21
CA MET A 110 -1.09 9.79 43.94
C MET A 110 -2.23 10.79 43.69
N LEU A 111 -2.93 10.63 42.56
CA LEU A 111 -4.39 10.66 42.52
C LEU A 111 -4.90 9.66 41.48
N SER A 112 -5.39 8.54 42.00
CA SER A 112 -6.25 7.57 41.32
C SER A 112 -7.61 8.19 41.00
N VAL A 113 -8.06 8.11 39.75
CA VAL A 113 -9.48 8.30 39.40
C VAL A 113 -10.02 6.99 38.84
N VAL A 114 -11.12 6.56 39.46
CA VAL A 114 -11.81 5.28 39.34
C VAL A 114 -13.19 5.60 38.73
N PHE A 115 -13.53 4.88 37.65
CA PHE A 115 -14.86 4.55 37.10
C PHE A 115 -15.72 5.60 36.36
N GLY A 116 -16.36 5.09 35.30
CA GLY A 116 -17.48 5.74 34.61
C GLY A 116 -17.94 5.03 33.32
N PHE A 117 -18.45 3.81 33.45
CA PHE A 117 -19.23 3.08 32.42
C PHE A 117 -20.67 3.63 32.40
N LEU A 118 -21.23 4.01 31.24
CA LEU A 118 -22.68 4.08 30.89
C LEU A 118 -22.78 4.17 29.35
N ALA A 119 -23.14 3.08 28.65
CA ALA A 119 -24.49 2.71 28.17
C ALA A 119 -25.04 3.66 27.09
N PHE A 120 -24.99 3.31 25.80
CA PHE A 120 -25.95 2.53 25.01
C PHE A 120 -27.39 3.11 24.90
N ALA A 121 -27.69 3.61 23.68
CA ALA A 121 -28.93 3.48 22.90
C ALA A 121 -30.18 4.38 23.12
N ASN A 122 -30.71 4.80 21.95
CA ASN A 122 -32.09 5.14 21.58
C ASN A 122 -32.62 6.49 22.13
N LEU A 123 -33.43 7.31 21.43
CA LEU A 123 -34.29 7.16 20.25
C LEU A 123 -34.75 8.60 19.87
N PHE A 124 -34.86 8.96 18.59
CA PHE A 124 -35.71 10.09 18.11
C PHE A 124 -37.22 9.75 18.32
N PRO A 125 -38.26 10.61 18.08
CA PRO A 125 -38.42 12.03 17.66
C PRO A 125 -39.52 12.75 18.53
N PRO A 126 -40.33 13.79 18.14
CA PRO A 126 -40.37 14.71 16.99
C PRO A 126 -40.50 16.23 17.32
N THR A 127 -40.50 17.00 16.25
CA THR A 127 -40.76 18.45 16.05
C THR A 127 -42.01 19.05 16.72
N ALA A 128 -41.90 20.26 17.29
CA ALA A 128 -42.98 21.27 17.44
C ALA A 128 -42.36 22.66 17.79
N THR A 129 -42.21 23.56 16.82
CA THR A 129 -43.02 24.80 16.58
C THR A 129 -42.87 25.97 17.58
N ARG A 130 -42.32 27.07 17.05
CA ARG A 130 -42.85 28.46 17.01
C ARG A 130 -42.42 29.48 18.10
N ASN A 131 -41.75 30.51 17.57
CA ASN A 131 -41.70 31.95 17.91
C ASN A 131 -41.49 32.38 19.37
N GLU A 132 -40.38 33.11 19.60
CA GLU A 132 -40.41 34.58 19.72
C GLU A 132 -38.97 35.12 19.59
N SER A 133 -38.75 36.04 18.64
CA SER A 133 -37.62 36.98 18.66
C SER A 133 -38.06 38.23 19.44
N PRO A 134 -37.14 39.05 19.99
CA PRO A 134 -36.51 40.01 19.10
C PRO A 134 -35.06 40.46 19.42
N LEU A 135 -34.44 41.03 18.38
CA LEU A 135 -33.49 42.16 18.39
C LEU A 135 -32.07 41.94 18.95
N SER A 136 -31.15 41.63 18.02
CA SER A 136 -30.15 42.61 17.60
C SER A 136 -29.61 42.26 16.21
N ALA A 137 -29.85 43.15 15.26
CA ALA A 137 -29.33 43.12 13.91
C ALA A 137 -27.97 43.83 13.86
N ARG A 138 -26.99 43.19 13.22
CA ARG A 138 -26.34 43.79 12.04
C ARG A 138 -25.61 42.73 11.21
N ASP A 139 -25.99 42.72 9.95
CA ASP A 139 -25.40 42.03 8.81
C ASP A 139 -23.91 42.33 8.63
N GLU A 140 -23.12 41.34 8.20
CA GLU A 140 -22.50 41.42 6.87
C GLU A 140 -21.92 40.05 6.43
N ALA A 141 -22.35 39.65 5.24
CA ALA A 141 -21.70 38.79 4.25
C ALA A 141 -21.16 37.43 4.72
N GLY A 142 -22.01 36.42 4.56
CA GLY A 142 -21.55 35.06 4.34
C GLY A 142 -20.75 34.97 3.04
N ALA A 143 -19.43 34.85 3.18
CA ALA A 143 -18.66 34.02 2.28
C ALA A 143 -18.65 32.62 2.91
N ALA A 144 -19.29 31.67 2.24
CA ALA A 144 -19.14 30.26 2.52
C ALA A 144 -17.67 29.90 2.30
N GLU A 145 -16.88 29.97 3.37
CA GLU A 145 -15.60 29.29 3.47
C GLU A 145 -15.95 27.81 3.52
N MET A 146 -16.07 27.18 2.35
CA MET A 146 -15.91 25.74 2.23
C MET A 146 -14.52 25.46 2.75
N THR A 147 -14.48 25.07 4.02
CA THR A 147 -13.33 24.48 4.67
C THR A 147 -12.75 23.46 3.71
N ASP A 148 -11.57 23.80 3.20
CA ASP A 148 -10.64 22.94 2.50
C ASP A 148 -10.61 21.60 3.25
N ALA A 149 -11.37 20.64 2.72
CA ALA A 149 -11.36 19.27 3.18
C ALA A 149 -10.01 18.73 2.76
N LYS A 150 -9.01 19.01 3.61
CA LYS A 150 -7.62 18.60 3.55
C LYS A 150 -7.57 17.18 2.98
N ALA A 151 -7.41 17.11 1.66
CA ALA A 151 -7.40 15.85 0.94
C ALA A 151 -6.23 15.07 1.55
N LEU A 152 -6.55 13.90 2.11
CA LEU A 152 -5.52 12.97 2.56
C LEU A 152 -4.53 12.81 1.39
N PRO A 153 -3.22 12.95 1.62
CA PRO A 153 -2.25 12.91 0.54
C PRO A 153 -2.42 11.59 -0.20
N VAL A 154 -2.79 11.66 -1.48
CA VAL A 154 -2.89 10.47 -2.34
C VAL A 154 -1.54 9.76 -2.27
N PRO A 155 -1.50 8.46 -1.96
CA PRO A 155 -0.23 7.76 -1.83
C PRO A 155 0.49 7.78 -3.18
N THR A 156 1.70 8.33 -3.17
CA THR A 156 2.61 8.35 -4.32
C THR A 156 3.69 7.29 -4.15
N VAL A 157 3.93 6.50 -5.19
CA VAL A 157 5.00 5.50 -5.27
C VAL A 157 5.89 5.84 -6.45
N THR A 158 7.18 5.55 -6.34
CA THR A 158 8.12 5.62 -7.46
C THR A 158 8.59 4.20 -7.74
N SER A 159 7.87 3.48 -8.57
CA SER A 159 8.23 2.10 -8.90
C SER A 159 9.31 2.03 -9.99
N GLY A 160 9.36 3.03 -10.88
CA GLY A 160 10.20 3.01 -12.07
C GLY A 160 9.89 1.84 -13.02
N LYS A 161 8.74 1.18 -12.85
CA LYS A 161 8.35 0.02 -13.67
C LYS A 161 8.04 0.44 -15.10
N HIS A 162 8.23 -0.47 -16.04
CA HIS A 162 7.80 -0.30 -17.42
C HIS A 162 6.43 -0.95 -17.62
N HIS A 163 5.42 -0.11 -17.80
CA HIS A 163 4.06 -0.50 -18.16
C HIS A 163 3.88 -0.49 -19.67
N ASN A 164 2.99 -1.35 -20.15
CA ASN A 164 2.51 -1.36 -21.52
C ASN A 164 0.99 -1.60 -21.50
N ARG A 165 0.32 -1.47 -22.65
CA ARG A 165 -1.13 -1.68 -22.74
C ARG A 165 -1.55 -3.05 -22.24
N SER A 166 -0.76 -4.09 -22.53
CA SER A 166 -1.04 -5.47 -22.12
C SER A 166 -0.98 -5.66 -20.60
N SER A 167 -0.08 -4.95 -19.91
CA SER A 167 0.09 -5.06 -18.45
C SER A 167 -0.92 -4.25 -17.65
N LEU A 168 -1.47 -3.18 -18.22
CA LEU A 168 -2.52 -2.37 -17.60
C LEU A 168 -3.94 -2.78 -17.98
N GLY A 169 -4.12 -3.28 -19.21
CA GLY A 169 -5.43 -3.54 -19.82
C GLY A 169 -6.09 -4.85 -19.43
N GLY A 170 -5.48 -5.66 -18.56
CA GLY A 170 -6.04 -6.95 -18.12
C GLY A 170 -6.46 -7.84 -19.29
N SER A 171 -5.50 -8.54 -19.90
CA SER A 171 -5.76 -9.73 -20.75
C SER A 171 -7.06 -9.70 -21.59
N THR A 172 -7.16 -8.80 -22.56
CA THR A 172 -7.93 -9.14 -23.77
C THR A 172 -7.15 -10.25 -24.47
N ARG A 173 -7.67 -11.49 -24.37
CA ARG A 173 -7.32 -12.64 -25.21
C ARG A 173 -6.91 -12.19 -26.62
N MET A 174 -5.61 -12.28 -26.92
CA MET A 174 -5.16 -12.53 -28.28
C MET A 174 -4.07 -13.59 -28.21
N THR A 175 -4.41 -14.71 -28.82
CA THR A 175 -3.53 -15.74 -29.36
C THR A 175 -2.40 -15.07 -30.15
N SER A 176 -1.20 -15.02 -29.60
CA SER A 176 0.01 -14.86 -30.41
C SER A 176 0.54 -16.25 -30.71
N GLU A 177 0.20 -16.66 -31.92
CA GLU A 177 0.76 -17.76 -32.67
C GLU A 177 2.29 -17.71 -32.63
N SER A 178 2.85 -18.88 -32.36
CA SER A 178 4.28 -19.17 -32.32
C SER A 178 4.91 -18.91 -33.70
N VAL A 179 5.95 -18.07 -33.76
CA VAL A 179 6.88 -18.03 -34.90
C VAL A 179 8.29 -18.34 -34.38
N PRO A 180 8.99 -19.32 -34.97
CA PRO A 180 10.25 -19.87 -34.44
C PRO A 180 11.46 -18.94 -34.66
N PRO A 181 12.61 -19.21 -34.01
CA PRO A 181 13.78 -18.34 -34.07
C PRO A 181 14.56 -18.57 -35.38
N ALA A 182 15.06 -17.48 -35.97
CA ALA A 182 16.10 -17.53 -36.99
C ALA A 182 17.34 -16.79 -36.50
N THR A 183 18.47 -17.45 -36.75
CA THR A 183 19.81 -17.24 -36.24
C THR A 183 20.52 -16.02 -36.87
N THR A 184 21.30 -15.31 -36.04
CA THR A 184 22.56 -14.57 -36.34
C THR A 184 22.65 -13.64 -37.56
N SER A 185 22.96 -12.37 -37.29
CA SER A 185 23.96 -11.58 -38.04
C SER A 185 24.54 -10.45 -37.17
N LYS A 186 25.87 -10.48 -36.99
CA LYS A 186 26.71 -9.36 -36.54
C LYS A 186 26.63 -8.21 -37.56
N THR A 187 26.66 -6.96 -37.10
CA THR A 187 27.60 -5.92 -37.54
C THR A 187 27.40 -4.68 -36.67
N ASP A 188 28.53 -4.16 -36.19
CA ASP A 188 28.69 -2.93 -35.41
C ASP A 188 28.14 -1.69 -36.12
N SER A 189 27.42 -0.85 -35.39
CA SER A 189 27.40 0.60 -35.58
C SER A 189 26.97 1.28 -34.30
N ALA A 190 27.95 1.94 -33.68
CA ALA A 190 27.79 2.75 -32.49
C ALA A 190 26.90 3.97 -32.79
N SER A 191 25.81 4.07 -32.04
CA SER A 191 25.10 5.32 -31.79
C SER A 191 24.78 5.38 -30.29
N PRO A 192 25.01 6.51 -29.60
CA PRO A 192 25.04 6.55 -28.15
C PRO A 192 23.60 6.43 -27.61
N SER A 193 23.27 5.27 -27.08
CA SER A 193 22.10 5.10 -26.22
C SER A 193 22.32 5.91 -24.93
N PRO A 194 21.41 6.81 -24.54
CA PRO A 194 21.45 7.42 -23.21
C PRO A 194 21.33 6.29 -22.18
N GLY A 195 22.36 6.19 -21.34
CA GLY A 195 22.55 5.11 -20.40
C GLY A 195 21.32 4.85 -19.53
N MET A 196 20.94 3.59 -19.53
CA MET A 196 20.04 2.93 -18.60
C MET A 196 20.48 3.19 -17.16
N GLY A 197 19.85 4.19 -16.53
CA GLY A 197 19.90 4.38 -15.09
C GLY A 197 18.85 3.48 -14.42
N ILE A 198 19.21 2.24 -14.13
CA ILE A 198 18.51 1.32 -13.21
C ILE A 198 18.67 1.77 -11.74
N ASN A 199 18.54 3.06 -11.49
CA ASN A 199 18.29 3.60 -10.16
C ASN A 199 16.81 3.96 -10.17
N GLY A 200 16.01 3.33 -9.31
CA GLY A 200 14.57 3.57 -9.15
C GLY A 200 14.23 4.97 -8.64
N GLY A 201 14.74 5.98 -9.35
CA GLY A 201 14.48 7.39 -9.15
C GLY A 201 13.41 7.87 -10.12
N ILE A 202 12.84 9.01 -9.78
CA ILE A 202 11.80 9.64 -10.58
C ILE A 202 12.44 10.11 -11.90
N PRO A 203 11.88 9.76 -13.07
CA PRO A 203 12.36 10.26 -14.35
C PRO A 203 12.47 11.79 -14.34
N PRO A 204 13.55 12.40 -14.87
CA PRO A 204 13.78 13.85 -14.75
C PRO A 204 12.65 14.68 -15.36
N GLU A 205 11.98 14.15 -16.39
CA GLU A 205 10.83 14.77 -17.06
C GLU A 205 9.58 14.83 -16.16
N LEU A 206 9.45 13.90 -15.21
CA LEU A 206 8.37 13.88 -14.21
C LEU A 206 8.73 14.66 -12.94
N MET A 207 9.96 15.18 -12.82
CA MET A 207 10.41 15.90 -11.62
C MET A 207 9.61 17.20 -11.36
N ARG A 208 8.97 17.75 -12.39
CA ARG A 208 7.98 18.82 -12.21
C ARG A 208 6.72 18.31 -11.48
N LEU A 209 6.26 17.11 -11.80
CA LEU A 209 5.05 16.52 -11.21
C LEU A 209 5.26 16.03 -9.77
N THR A 210 6.49 16.01 -9.26
CA THR A 210 6.74 15.87 -7.82
C THR A 210 6.42 17.12 -6.99
N ASP A 211 6.31 18.29 -7.62
CA ASP A 211 5.82 19.50 -6.94
C ASP A 211 4.30 19.34 -6.68
N PRO A 212 3.82 19.43 -5.42
CA PRO A 212 2.41 19.24 -5.09
C PRO A 212 1.47 20.16 -5.88
N VAL A 213 1.91 21.38 -6.21
CA VAL A 213 1.09 22.32 -6.98
C VAL A 213 0.94 21.86 -8.43
N ALA A 214 2.02 21.38 -9.05
CA ALA A 214 1.98 20.83 -10.41
C ALA A 214 1.19 19.52 -10.47
N LEU A 215 1.33 18.65 -9.47
CA LEU A 215 0.58 17.41 -9.36
C LEU A 215 -0.92 17.68 -9.24
N GLN A 216 -1.31 18.63 -8.39
CA GLN A 216 -2.72 18.99 -8.22
C GLN A 216 -3.34 19.48 -9.53
N ARG A 217 -2.66 20.37 -10.27
CA ARG A 217 -3.13 20.81 -11.60
C ARG A 217 -3.28 19.67 -12.59
N CYS A 218 -2.39 18.67 -12.52
CA CYS A 218 -2.51 17.47 -13.34
C CYS A 218 -3.76 16.66 -12.97
N LEU A 219 -4.00 16.42 -11.67
CA LEU A 219 -5.18 15.70 -11.20
C LEU A 219 -6.49 16.45 -11.52
N ASP A 220 -6.51 17.78 -11.38
CA ASP A 220 -7.66 18.61 -11.75
C ASP A 220 -7.95 18.50 -13.25
N ALA A 221 -6.90 18.51 -14.09
CA ALA A 221 -7.06 18.32 -15.53
C ALA A 221 -7.61 16.93 -15.88
N ILE A 222 -7.17 15.88 -15.17
CA ILE A 222 -7.68 14.52 -15.36
C ILE A 222 -9.14 14.41 -14.94
N ALA A 223 -9.53 15.07 -13.83
CA ALA A 223 -10.90 15.08 -13.34
C ALA A 223 -11.91 15.68 -14.35
N THR A 224 -11.45 16.51 -15.29
CA THR A 224 -12.31 17.02 -16.39
C THR A 224 -12.72 15.94 -17.40
N VAL A 225 -11.93 14.87 -17.53
CA VAL A 225 -12.16 13.77 -18.50
C VAL A 225 -12.66 12.51 -17.80
N LEU A 226 -12.12 12.21 -16.62
CA LEU A 226 -12.49 11.04 -15.83
C LEU A 226 -12.75 11.46 -14.38
N PRO A 227 -13.98 11.87 -14.05
CA PRO A 227 -14.32 12.28 -12.69
C PRO A 227 -14.22 11.07 -11.75
N GLY A 228 -13.42 11.21 -10.70
CA GLY A 228 -13.18 10.14 -9.73
C GLY A 228 -12.15 10.54 -8.69
N ILE A 229 -11.90 9.65 -7.75
CA ILE A 229 -10.93 9.84 -6.67
C ILE A 229 -9.65 9.10 -7.05
N ALA A 230 -8.53 9.81 -7.13
CA ALA A 230 -7.22 9.18 -7.30
C ALA A 230 -6.84 8.42 -6.02
N THR A 231 -6.57 7.12 -6.14
CA THR A 231 -6.25 6.23 -5.02
C THR A 231 -4.78 5.86 -4.94
N LEU A 232 -4.06 5.90 -6.07
CA LEU A 232 -2.63 5.59 -6.15
C LEU A 232 -2.02 6.35 -7.32
N ILE A 233 -0.84 6.90 -7.12
CA ILE A 233 -0.04 7.56 -8.16
C ILE A 233 1.32 6.86 -8.21
N ASP A 234 1.72 6.37 -9.38
CA ASP A 234 3.03 5.74 -9.60
C ASP A 234 3.85 6.50 -10.66
N TYR A 235 5.05 6.93 -10.27
CA TYR A 235 6.04 7.48 -11.18
C TYR A 235 6.78 6.33 -11.88
N ALA A 236 6.44 6.12 -13.15
CA ALA A 236 6.84 4.94 -13.90
C ALA A 236 7.14 5.29 -15.37
N TYR A 237 7.28 4.27 -16.20
CA TYR A 237 7.38 4.39 -17.64
C TYR A 237 6.19 3.69 -18.30
N PHE A 238 5.64 4.27 -19.36
CA PHE A 238 4.64 3.62 -20.22
C PHE A 238 5.17 3.60 -21.65
N GLU A 239 5.27 2.41 -22.26
CA GLU A 239 5.81 2.25 -23.63
C GLU A 239 7.16 2.98 -23.82
N THR A 240 8.08 2.79 -22.87
CA THR A 240 9.42 3.42 -22.78
C THR A 240 9.45 4.95 -22.64
N GLN A 241 8.30 5.59 -22.48
CA GLN A 241 8.19 7.02 -22.18
C GLN A 241 7.91 7.24 -20.70
N PRO A 242 8.48 8.27 -20.05
CA PRO A 242 8.18 8.57 -18.66
C PRO A 242 6.72 9.00 -18.51
N ALA A 243 5.98 8.35 -17.61
CA ALA A 243 4.56 8.61 -17.44
C ALA A 243 4.12 8.45 -15.98
N LEU A 244 3.05 9.14 -15.63
CA LEU A 244 2.37 9.01 -14.36
C LEU A 244 1.22 8.01 -14.50
N VAL A 245 1.29 6.88 -13.79
CA VAL A 245 0.23 5.88 -13.78
C VAL A 245 -0.64 6.10 -12.56
N ILE A 246 -1.92 6.35 -12.77
CA ILE A 246 -2.84 6.80 -11.73
C ILE A 246 -4.01 5.81 -11.66
N SER A 247 -4.24 5.27 -10.47
CA SER A 247 -5.46 4.48 -10.19
C SER A 247 -6.55 5.42 -9.71
N ILE A 248 -7.71 5.38 -10.35
CA ILE A 248 -8.84 6.28 -10.09
C ILE A 248 -10.08 5.44 -9.82
N THR A 249 -10.79 5.72 -8.73
CA THR A 249 -12.12 5.14 -8.48
C THR A 249 -13.19 6.12 -8.92
N SER A 250 -14.01 5.73 -9.88
CA SER A 250 -15.11 6.52 -10.44
C SER A 250 -16.45 5.80 -10.23
N ILE A 251 -17.56 6.47 -10.56
CA ILE A 251 -18.92 5.89 -10.54
C ILE A 251 -19.04 4.64 -11.43
N GLY A 252 -18.22 4.54 -12.48
CA GLY A 252 -18.17 3.41 -13.40
C GLY A 252 -17.20 2.30 -13.01
N GLY A 253 -16.64 2.33 -11.80
CA GLY A 253 -15.66 1.35 -11.33
C GLY A 253 -14.24 1.94 -11.19
N LYS A 254 -13.26 1.05 -11.04
CA LYS A 254 -11.85 1.42 -10.95
C LYS A 254 -11.26 1.59 -12.35
N TRP A 255 -10.38 2.55 -12.50
CA TRP A 255 -9.73 2.91 -13.76
C TRP A 255 -8.24 3.10 -13.54
N THR A 256 -7.47 2.80 -14.57
CA THR A 256 -6.07 3.19 -14.68
C THR A 256 -5.95 4.24 -15.76
N PHE A 257 -5.38 5.38 -15.39
CA PHE A 257 -5.11 6.51 -16.28
C PHE A 257 -3.60 6.73 -16.38
N VAL A 258 -3.09 6.91 -17.59
CA VAL A 258 -1.67 7.15 -17.85
C VAL A 258 -1.53 8.55 -18.42
N ALA A 259 -0.86 9.43 -17.67
CA ALA A 259 -0.60 10.81 -18.05
C ALA A 259 0.88 11.01 -18.38
N GLY A 260 1.16 11.82 -19.40
CA GLY A 260 2.53 12.20 -19.75
C GLY A 260 3.11 13.33 -18.90
N PRO A 261 4.37 13.71 -19.14
CA PRO A 261 5.06 14.77 -18.39
C PRO A 261 4.45 16.17 -18.61
N GLY A 262 3.65 16.35 -19.67
CA GLY A 262 2.94 17.58 -19.99
C GLY A 262 1.64 17.81 -19.20
N CYS A 263 1.25 16.86 -18.35
CA CYS A 263 0.01 16.92 -17.58
C CYS A 263 -0.12 18.20 -16.74
N GLY A 264 -1.28 18.85 -16.79
CA GLY A 264 -1.56 20.11 -16.08
C GLY A 264 -0.95 21.36 -16.73
N ILE A 265 -0.30 21.27 -17.90
CA ILE A 265 0.12 22.44 -18.70
C ILE A 265 -0.91 22.77 -19.78
N LYS A 266 -1.29 21.77 -20.58
CA LYS A 266 -2.23 21.91 -21.72
C LYS A 266 -3.49 21.05 -21.58
N GLY A 267 -3.67 20.40 -20.42
CA GLY A 267 -4.73 19.42 -20.18
C GLY A 267 -4.21 18.18 -19.44
N PRO A 268 -4.94 17.06 -19.47
CA PRO A 268 -4.60 15.85 -18.73
C PRO A 268 -3.42 15.06 -19.34
N ASP A 269 -2.97 15.42 -20.55
CA ASP A 269 -1.89 14.74 -21.27
C ASP A 269 -2.09 13.21 -21.32
N GLU A 270 -3.30 12.79 -21.73
CA GLU A 270 -3.73 11.39 -21.74
C GLU A 270 -2.93 10.59 -22.79
N ILE A 271 -2.17 9.60 -22.32
CA ILE A 271 -1.48 8.64 -23.18
C ILE A 271 -2.35 7.37 -23.33
N PHE A 272 -2.93 6.90 -22.23
CA PHE A 272 -3.72 5.67 -22.21
C PHE A 272 -4.70 5.66 -21.02
N ARG A 273 -5.85 5.03 -21.20
CA ARG A 273 -6.81 4.75 -20.11
C ARG A 273 -7.47 3.39 -20.30
N THR A 274 -7.73 2.70 -19.20
CA THR A 274 -8.41 1.39 -19.20
C THR A 274 -9.15 1.19 -17.89
N PRO A 275 -10.29 0.47 -17.87
CA PRO A 275 -10.84 -0.02 -16.62
C PRO A 275 -9.81 -0.93 -15.92
N HIS A 276 -9.75 -0.83 -14.60
CA HIS A 276 -8.92 -1.69 -13.76
C HIS A 276 -9.74 -2.93 -13.41
N GLN A 277 -9.23 -4.12 -13.77
CA GLN A 277 -9.86 -5.39 -13.43
C GLN A 277 -9.70 -5.75 -11.96
#